data_AF-A0A091NKH7-F1
#
_entry.id   AF-A0A091NKH7-F1
#
_cell.length_a   1.000
_cell.length_b   1.000
_cell.length_c   1.000
_cell.angle_alpha   90.00
_cell.angle_beta   90.00
_cell.angle_gamma   90.00
#
_symmetry.space_group_name_H-M   'P 1'
#
loop_
_entity.id
_entity.type
_entity.pdbx_description
1 polymer ?
#
loop_
_entity_poly.entity_id
_entity_poly.type
_entity_poly.pdbx_seq_one_letter_code
_entity_poly.pdbx_strand_id
1 'polypeptide(L)'
;HAHGEAGGLDDSTPDSEEHGGSSLSELRYLLQWLHRSLPYILILCVKLVMQHIIGISLGIGLLTTYMYANKSIVNQVFLRERCSKLQCAWLLVYLTGSSLLLYYTFHAQSLYYSLIFLNPTVDFRNFWEVLWIVGITDFILKFLFMGFKCFILLVPSFMMSFKSKGYWYMLLEELCQYYRMFVPIPVWFRYLIGYGEPDSVLGWTLGILLGLLYLILKLLSFFGQLKNFRHVLRIFCTRPHYGVTASKRQCSESDDICSICQAEFQKPILLICQHTFCEECISLWFNREKTCPLCRTVISDHVNKWKDGATSMHLQIF
;
A
#
# COMPACT_ATOMS: atom_id res chain seq x y z
N HIS A 1 62.67 -46.41 -51.33
CA HIS A 1 62.57 -45.01 -50.87
C HIS A 1 61.20 -44.84 -50.21
N ALA A 2 60.93 -45.30 -49.00
CA ALA A 2 61.55 -45.05 -47.67
C ALA A 2 61.16 -43.68 -47.08
N HIS A 3 60.21 -43.77 -46.13
CA HIS A 3 60.01 -42.99 -44.89
C HIS A 3 59.62 -41.50 -44.92
N GLY A 4 58.66 -41.18 -44.04
CA GLY A 4 58.33 -39.83 -43.59
C GLY A 4 57.08 -39.79 -42.70
N GLU A 5 57.05 -40.58 -41.64
CA GLU A 5 56.11 -40.42 -40.51
C GLU A 5 56.38 -39.08 -39.80
N ALA A 6 55.31 -38.41 -39.35
CA ALA A 6 55.39 -37.43 -38.28
C ALA A 6 54.09 -37.48 -37.46
N GLY A 7 54.13 -38.28 -36.40
CA GLY A 7 53.27 -38.16 -35.22
C GLY A 7 54.14 -37.78 -34.00
N GLY A 8 53.54 -37.03 -33.07
CA GLY A 8 54.18 -36.48 -31.87
C GLY A 8 53.78 -35.01 -31.70
N LEU A 9 52.63 -34.64 -31.13
CA LEU A 9 52.17 -34.85 -29.74
C LEU A 9 53.21 -34.36 -28.73
N ASP A 10 53.23 -33.04 -28.55
CA ASP A 10 53.52 -32.32 -27.31
C ASP A 10 52.89 -30.93 -27.48
N ASP A 11 51.84 -30.60 -26.73
CA ASP A 11 51.93 -29.60 -25.65
C ASP A 11 50.55 -29.38 -24.99
N SER A 12 50.60 -29.41 -23.66
CA SER A 12 49.72 -28.79 -22.66
C SER A 12 48.34 -28.21 -23.07
N THR A 13 47.28 -28.74 -22.45
CA THR A 13 46.22 -27.89 -21.89
C THR A 13 46.83 -27.10 -20.72
N PRO A 14 46.47 -25.80 -20.51
CA PRO A 14 45.15 -25.50 -19.96
C PRO A 14 44.62 -24.08 -20.29
N ASP A 15 43.81 -23.91 -21.33
CA ASP A 15 43.01 -22.67 -21.46
C ASP A 15 41.58 -22.92 -20.97
N SER A 16 41.46 -22.96 -19.65
CA SER A 16 40.20 -22.79 -18.93
C SER A 16 39.97 -21.29 -18.66
N GLU A 17 39.83 -20.44 -19.69
CA GLU A 17 39.46 -19.03 -19.49
C GLU A 17 38.46 -18.43 -20.52
N GLU A 18 37.90 -19.19 -21.47
CA GLU A 18 37.03 -18.58 -22.50
C GLU A 18 35.54 -18.38 -22.10
N HIS A 19 35.07 -18.97 -21.01
CA HIS A 19 33.65 -18.84 -20.63
C HIS A 19 33.32 -17.54 -19.86
N GLY A 20 34.32 -16.78 -19.40
CA GLY A 20 34.13 -15.49 -18.72
C GLY A 20 34.00 -14.28 -19.66
N GLY A 21 34.49 -14.38 -20.90
CA GLY A 21 34.51 -13.29 -21.88
C GLY A 21 33.22 -13.13 -22.69
N SER A 22 32.51 -14.23 -22.94
CA SER A 22 31.28 -14.26 -23.77
C SER A 22 30.18 -13.36 -23.20
N SER A 23 29.79 -13.57 -21.94
CA SER A 23 28.71 -12.79 -21.29
C SER A 23 29.04 -11.30 -21.14
N LEU A 24 30.31 -10.96 -20.89
CA LEU A 24 30.78 -9.57 -20.82
C LEU A 24 30.81 -8.90 -22.21
N SER A 25 31.10 -9.67 -23.26
CA SER A 25 31.07 -9.18 -24.64
C SER A 25 29.64 -8.94 -25.14
N GLU A 26 28.70 -9.83 -24.81
CA GLU A 26 27.26 -9.68 -25.07
C GLU A 26 26.69 -8.47 -24.32
N LEU A 27 27.07 -8.28 -23.06
CA LEU A 27 26.68 -7.13 -22.25
C LEU A 27 27.17 -5.81 -22.86
N ARG A 28 28.43 -5.77 -23.35
CA ARG A 28 29.01 -4.59 -24.02
C ARG A 28 28.28 -4.27 -25.33
N TYR A 29 27.93 -5.30 -26.11
CA TYR A 29 27.15 -5.14 -27.34
C TYR A 29 25.75 -4.58 -27.04
N LEU A 30 25.06 -5.11 -26.03
CA LEU A 30 23.76 -4.59 -25.58
C LEU A 30 23.84 -3.14 -25.09
N LEU A 31 24.88 -2.79 -24.33
CA LEU A 31 25.13 -1.41 -23.87
C LEU A 31 25.36 -0.45 -25.04
N GLN A 32 26.12 -0.88 -26.04
CA GLN A 32 26.42 -0.07 -27.21
C GLN A 32 25.19 0.10 -28.12
N TRP A 33 24.37 -0.95 -28.27
CA TRP A 33 23.08 -0.91 -28.93
C TRP A 33 22.10 0.03 -28.22
N LEU A 34 22.04 -0.05 -26.88
CA LEU A 34 21.18 0.80 -26.05
C LEU A 34 21.61 2.27 -26.17
N HIS A 35 22.91 2.55 -26.11
CA HIS A 35 23.44 3.90 -26.27
C HIS A 35 23.10 4.50 -27.65
N ARG A 36 23.20 3.70 -28.73
CA ARG A 36 22.80 4.14 -30.08
C ARG A 36 21.29 4.33 -30.24
N SER A 37 20.49 3.56 -29.51
CA SER A 37 19.02 3.61 -29.53
C SER A 37 18.45 4.69 -28.60
N LEU A 38 19.24 5.17 -27.63
CA LEU A 38 18.85 6.14 -26.61
C LEU A 38 18.16 7.39 -27.17
N PRO A 39 18.66 8.09 -28.21
CA PRO A 39 17.97 9.29 -28.74
C PRO A 39 16.57 8.96 -29.29
N TYR A 40 16.39 7.81 -29.94
CA TYR A 40 15.08 7.39 -30.47
C TYR A 40 14.11 7.00 -29.35
N ILE A 41 14.61 6.27 -28.34
CA ILE A 41 13.84 5.95 -27.13
C ILE A 41 13.41 7.25 -26.44
N LEU A 42 14.31 8.22 -26.31
CA LEU A 42 14.03 9.51 -25.68
C LEU A 42 12.95 10.30 -26.44
N ILE A 43 13.00 10.33 -27.78
CA ILE A 43 11.96 10.96 -28.60
C ILE A 43 10.59 10.30 -28.37
N LEU A 44 10.55 8.96 -28.36
CA LEU A 44 9.31 8.21 -28.10
C LEU A 44 8.78 8.44 -26.69
N CYS A 45 9.66 8.45 -25.67
CA CYS A 45 9.30 8.76 -24.30
C CYS A 45 8.74 10.18 -24.18
N VAL A 46 9.37 11.18 -24.79
CA VAL A 46 8.87 12.57 -24.79
C VAL A 46 7.50 12.65 -25.46
N LYS A 47 7.30 12.00 -26.61
CA LYS A 47 6.01 11.95 -27.30
C LYS A 47 4.92 11.34 -26.40
N LEU A 48 5.21 10.23 -25.73
CA LEU A 48 4.30 9.55 -24.82
C LEU A 48 3.97 10.42 -23.60
N VAL A 49 4.97 11.05 -22.99
CA VAL A 49 4.77 11.97 -21.86
C VAL A 49 3.89 13.15 -22.28
N MET A 50 4.16 13.76 -23.43
CA MET A 50 3.35 14.87 -23.94
C MET A 50 1.91 14.45 -24.24
N GLN A 51 1.70 13.24 -24.75
CA GLN A 51 0.37 12.69 -25.00
C GLN A 51 -0.44 12.49 -23.70
N HIS A 52 0.23 12.12 -22.61
CA HIS A 52 -0.41 11.82 -21.32
C HIS A 52 -0.13 12.88 -20.24
N ILE A 53 0.35 14.08 -20.60
CA ILE A 53 0.85 15.09 -19.64
C ILE A 53 -0.23 15.53 -18.64
N ILE A 54 -1.48 15.66 -19.10
CA ILE A 54 -2.62 16.01 -18.25
C ILE A 54 -2.88 14.90 -17.23
N GLY A 55 -2.85 13.64 -17.68
CA GLY A 55 -3.04 12.49 -16.80
C GLY A 55 -1.93 12.36 -15.75
N ILE A 56 -0.67 12.48 -16.19
CA ILE A 56 0.50 12.41 -15.31
C ILE A 56 0.48 13.54 -14.28
N SER A 57 0.21 14.79 -14.69
CA SER A 57 0.16 15.93 -13.77
C SER A 57 -0.94 15.78 -12.72
N LEU A 58 -2.13 15.30 -13.10
CA LEU A 58 -3.18 14.99 -12.13
C LEU A 58 -2.77 13.86 -11.19
N GLY A 59 -2.15 12.79 -11.71
CA GLY A 59 -1.65 11.68 -10.90
C GLY A 59 -0.63 12.13 -9.85
N ILE A 60 0.27 13.06 -10.22
CA ILE A 60 1.21 13.69 -9.28
C ILE A 60 0.44 14.50 -8.22
N GLY A 61 -0.53 15.33 -8.63
CA GLY A 61 -1.36 16.09 -7.69
C GLY A 61 -2.12 15.22 -6.69
N LEU A 62 -2.67 14.09 -7.14
CA LEU A 62 -3.34 13.09 -6.31
C LEU A 62 -2.37 12.43 -5.33
N LEU A 63 -1.17 12.06 -5.80
CA LEU A 63 -0.14 11.47 -4.96
C LEU A 63 0.35 12.45 -3.89
N THR A 64 0.60 13.71 -4.25
CA THR A 64 0.99 14.76 -3.31
C THR A 64 -0.10 15.01 -2.28
N THR A 65 -1.36 15.07 -2.71
CA THR A 65 -2.54 15.21 -1.83
C THR A 65 -2.63 14.05 -0.84
N TYR A 66 -2.46 12.82 -1.33
CA TYR A 66 -2.39 11.61 -0.50
C TYR A 66 -1.26 11.70 0.52
N MET A 67 -0.04 12.01 0.10
CA MET A 67 1.14 12.07 0.99
C MET A 67 0.96 13.13 2.07
N TYR A 68 0.49 14.32 1.70
CA TYR A 68 0.21 15.42 2.63
C TYR A 68 -0.85 15.02 3.65
N ALA A 69 -1.98 14.48 3.19
CA ALA A 69 -3.09 14.12 4.07
C ALA A 69 -2.72 12.95 4.99
N ASN A 70 -2.01 11.93 4.48
CA ASN A 70 -1.57 10.78 5.28
C ASN A 70 -0.59 11.22 6.38
N LYS A 71 0.41 12.03 6.03
CA LYS A 71 1.36 12.59 7.01
C LYS A 71 0.64 13.42 8.07
N SER A 72 -0.33 14.24 7.65
CA SER A 72 -1.13 15.08 8.55
C SER A 72 -1.97 14.24 9.52
N ILE A 73 -2.68 13.21 9.03
CA ILE A 73 -3.47 12.30 9.89
C ILE A 73 -2.59 11.60 10.91
N VAL A 74 -1.49 10.97 10.47
CA VAL A 74 -0.57 10.25 11.36
C VAL A 74 0.00 11.18 12.43
N ASN A 75 0.36 12.41 12.07
CA ASN A 75 0.85 13.41 13.02
C ASN A 75 -0.23 13.79 14.06
N GLN A 76 -1.48 14.00 13.63
CA GLN A 76 -2.57 14.32 14.54
C GLN A 76 -2.92 13.16 15.49
N VAL A 77 -2.85 11.91 15.01
CA VAL A 77 -3.01 10.72 15.87
C VAL A 77 -1.89 10.66 16.91
N PHE A 78 -0.67 10.99 16.52
CA PHE A 78 0.48 11.01 17.43
C PHE A 78 0.35 12.07 18.54
N LEU A 79 -0.21 13.25 18.24
CA LEU A 79 -0.38 14.35 19.20
C LEU A 79 -1.47 14.14 20.27
N ARG A 80 -2.38 13.18 20.09
CA ARG A 80 -3.44 12.78 21.06
C ARG A 80 -4.30 13.95 21.56
N GLU A 81 -4.18 14.36 22.83
CA GLU A 81 -4.93 15.46 23.43
C GLU A 81 -4.49 16.83 22.89
N ARG A 82 -3.22 16.94 22.43
CA ARG A 82 -2.68 18.16 21.82
C ARG A 82 -3.00 18.27 20.33
N CYS A 83 -3.84 17.36 19.82
CA CYS A 83 -4.32 17.36 18.44
C CYS A 83 -5.12 18.64 18.14
N SER A 84 -4.82 19.28 17.01
CA SER A 84 -5.54 20.48 16.59
C SER A 84 -6.84 20.11 15.85
N LYS A 85 -7.97 20.31 16.53
CA LYS A 85 -9.30 20.04 15.96
C LYS A 85 -9.59 20.88 14.72
N LEU A 86 -9.08 22.11 14.66
CA LEU A 86 -9.17 22.97 13.48
C LEU A 86 -8.41 22.38 12.29
N GLN A 87 -7.20 21.87 12.51
CA GLN A 87 -6.43 21.22 11.44
C GLN A 87 -7.11 19.94 10.95
N CYS A 88 -7.68 19.13 11.85
CA CYS A 88 -8.48 17.97 11.46
C CYS A 88 -9.74 18.37 10.67
N ALA A 89 -10.47 19.38 11.11
CA ALA A 89 -11.66 19.87 10.41
C ALA A 89 -11.31 20.38 9.00
N TRP A 90 -10.24 21.17 8.90
CA TRP A 90 -9.70 21.61 7.61
C TRP A 90 -9.32 20.42 6.72
N LEU A 91 -8.62 19.43 7.26
CA LEU A 91 -8.21 18.26 6.49
C LEU A 91 -9.40 17.44 6.00
N LEU A 92 -10.46 17.32 6.80
CA LEU A 92 -11.71 16.67 6.40
C LEU A 92 -12.40 17.43 5.25
N VAL A 93 -12.49 18.76 5.35
CA VAL A 93 -13.04 19.61 4.28
C VAL A 93 -12.20 19.49 3.02
N TYR A 94 -10.86 19.53 3.16
CA TYR A 94 -9.93 19.39 2.06
C TYR A 94 -10.09 18.04 1.33
N LEU A 95 -10.08 16.91 2.06
CA LEU A 95 -10.27 15.58 1.48
C LEU A 95 -11.64 15.40 0.82
N THR A 96 -12.70 15.93 1.45
CA THR A 96 -14.05 15.90 0.89
C THR A 96 -14.12 16.73 -0.37
N GLY A 97 -13.58 17.95 -0.35
CA GLY A 97 -13.49 18.84 -1.51
C GLY A 97 -12.69 18.25 -2.65
N SER A 98 -11.52 17.65 -2.38
CA SER A 98 -10.72 16.95 -3.38
C SER A 98 -11.49 15.78 -4.01
N SER A 99 -12.22 15.01 -3.20
CA SER A 99 -13.03 13.90 -3.72
C SER A 99 -14.16 14.41 -4.62
N LEU A 100 -14.91 15.42 -4.17
CA LEU A 100 -15.99 16.04 -4.93
C LEU A 100 -15.50 16.69 -6.23
N LEU A 101 -14.34 17.34 -6.21
CA LEU A 101 -13.72 17.93 -7.39
C LEU A 101 -13.40 16.87 -8.45
N LEU A 102 -12.86 15.71 -8.04
CA LEU A 102 -12.61 14.61 -8.96
C LEU A 102 -13.91 14.07 -9.56
N TYR A 103 -14.95 13.87 -8.74
CA TYR A 103 -16.25 13.43 -9.26
C TYR A 103 -16.83 14.43 -10.26
N TYR A 104 -16.77 15.72 -9.96
CA TYR A 104 -17.26 16.76 -10.86
C TYR A 104 -16.49 16.78 -12.18
N THR A 105 -15.15 16.75 -12.11
CA THR A 105 -14.27 16.78 -13.28
C THR A 105 -14.50 15.57 -14.21
N PHE A 106 -14.75 14.39 -13.65
CA PHE A 106 -14.96 13.15 -14.40
C PHE A 106 -16.43 12.71 -14.44
N HIS A 107 -17.37 13.61 -14.20
CA HIS A 107 -18.80 13.28 -14.19
C HIS A 107 -19.25 12.67 -15.53
N ALA A 108 -18.74 13.19 -16.65
CA ALA A 108 -19.02 12.69 -17.99
C ALA A 108 -18.58 11.24 -18.22
N GLN A 109 -17.55 10.77 -17.50
CA GLN A 109 -17.05 9.39 -17.58
C GLN A 109 -17.80 8.44 -16.63
N SER A 110 -18.76 8.95 -15.84
CA SER A 110 -19.58 8.22 -14.87
C SER A 110 -18.81 7.27 -13.95
N LEU A 111 -17.60 7.68 -13.51
CA LEU A 111 -16.68 6.89 -12.67
C LEU A 111 -17.30 6.43 -11.34
N TYR A 112 -18.37 7.09 -10.88
CA TYR A 112 -19.09 6.70 -9.67
C TYR A 112 -19.74 5.31 -9.80
N TYR A 113 -20.04 4.83 -11.02
CA TYR A 113 -20.51 3.47 -11.22
C TYR A 113 -19.46 2.43 -10.82
N SER A 114 -18.18 2.67 -11.12
CA SER A 114 -17.07 1.79 -10.72
C SER A 114 -17.05 1.57 -9.21
N LEU A 115 -17.41 2.58 -8.42
CA LEU A 115 -17.45 2.49 -6.96
C LEU A 115 -18.55 1.57 -6.46
N ILE A 116 -19.66 1.41 -7.19
CA ILE A 116 -20.79 0.56 -6.80
C ILE A 116 -20.74 -0.76 -7.60
N PHE A 117 -19.57 -1.13 -8.12
CA PHE A 117 -19.36 -2.31 -8.96
C PHE A 117 -20.22 -2.33 -10.25
N LEU A 118 -20.70 -1.16 -10.65
CA LEU A 118 -21.40 -0.92 -11.90
C LEU A 118 -20.43 -0.37 -12.93
N ASN A 119 -20.88 -0.31 -14.18
CA ASN A 119 -19.98 0.00 -15.27
C ASN A 119 -20.03 1.46 -15.70
N PRO A 120 -18.86 2.12 -15.77
CA PRO A 120 -18.77 3.46 -16.32
C PRO A 120 -19.05 3.46 -17.82
N THR A 121 -19.46 4.61 -18.35
CA THR A 121 -19.74 4.85 -19.76
C THR A 121 -18.46 5.26 -20.48
N VAL A 122 -17.48 4.36 -20.56
CA VAL A 122 -16.17 4.62 -21.18
C VAL A 122 -15.78 3.48 -22.13
N ASP A 123 -14.97 3.78 -23.13
CA ASP A 123 -14.45 2.82 -24.08
C ASP A 123 -13.43 1.87 -23.42
N PHE A 124 -13.93 0.73 -22.94
CA PHE A 124 -13.12 -0.36 -22.37
C PHE A 124 -12.16 -1.03 -23.38
N ARG A 125 -11.94 -0.45 -24.57
CA ARG A 125 -10.99 -0.95 -25.58
C ARG A 125 -9.59 -0.39 -25.38
N ASN A 126 -9.45 0.77 -24.73
CA ASN A 126 -8.16 1.42 -24.52
C ASN A 126 -7.57 1.04 -23.16
N PHE A 127 -6.41 0.37 -23.18
CA PHE A 127 -5.67 -0.02 -21.97
C PHE A 127 -5.41 1.18 -21.03
N TRP A 128 -5.02 2.33 -21.59
CA TRP A 128 -4.66 3.51 -20.81
C TRP A 128 -5.87 4.13 -20.10
N GLU A 129 -7.05 4.06 -20.71
CA GLU A 129 -8.29 4.53 -20.10
C GLU A 129 -8.74 3.62 -18.96
N VAL A 130 -8.59 2.30 -19.12
CA VAL A 130 -8.85 1.34 -18.03
C VAL A 130 -7.91 1.58 -16.85
N LEU A 131 -6.61 1.73 -17.11
CA LEU A 131 -5.62 2.05 -16.09
C LEU A 131 -5.93 3.37 -15.39
N TRP A 132 -6.36 4.38 -16.17
CA TRP A 132 -6.77 5.69 -15.66
C TRP A 132 -7.98 5.59 -14.72
N ILE A 133 -9.06 4.94 -15.16
CA ILE A 133 -10.29 4.77 -14.37
C ILE A 133 -9.99 4.06 -13.06
N VAL A 134 -9.26 2.95 -13.11
CA VAL A 134 -8.90 2.20 -11.90
C VAL A 134 -8.03 3.05 -10.96
N GLY A 135 -7.03 3.77 -11.51
CA GLY A 135 -6.16 4.65 -10.74
C GLY A 135 -6.91 5.79 -10.03
N ILE A 136 -7.77 6.52 -10.75
CA ILE A 136 -8.56 7.61 -10.16
C ILE A 136 -9.53 7.07 -9.10
N THR A 137 -10.20 5.95 -9.38
CA THR A 137 -11.14 5.34 -8.44
C THR A 137 -10.43 4.87 -7.16
N ASP A 138 -9.21 4.35 -7.26
CA ASP A 138 -8.38 4.00 -6.11
C ASP A 138 -8.06 5.21 -5.22
N PHE A 139 -7.69 6.35 -5.81
CA PHE A 139 -7.44 7.59 -5.06
C PHE A 139 -8.69 8.15 -4.41
N ILE A 140 -9.83 8.13 -5.11
CA ILE A 140 -11.12 8.55 -4.54
C ILE A 140 -11.44 7.72 -3.29
N LEU A 141 -11.28 6.39 -3.37
CA LEU A 141 -11.50 5.51 -2.22
C LEU A 141 -10.54 5.81 -1.08
N LYS A 142 -9.25 6.03 -1.38
CA LYS A 142 -8.27 6.47 -0.37
C LYS A 142 -8.73 7.74 0.34
N PHE A 143 -9.17 8.76 -0.40
CA PHE A 143 -9.60 10.04 0.18
C PHE A 143 -10.86 9.89 1.03
N LEU A 144 -11.83 9.09 0.60
CA LEU A 144 -13.03 8.79 1.38
C LEU A 144 -12.70 8.12 2.73
N PHE A 145 -11.89 7.07 2.72
CA PHE A 145 -11.50 6.37 3.94
C PHE A 145 -10.58 7.20 4.85
N MET A 146 -9.69 8.01 4.27
CA MET A 146 -8.92 9.00 5.01
C MET A 146 -9.82 10.07 5.64
N GLY A 147 -10.89 10.48 4.95
CA GLY A 147 -11.94 11.34 5.49
C GLY A 147 -12.61 10.71 6.71
N PHE A 148 -13.01 9.43 6.65
CA PHE A 148 -13.57 8.72 7.81
C PHE A 148 -12.59 8.62 8.99
N LYS A 149 -11.29 8.37 8.73
CA LYS A 149 -10.27 8.42 9.79
C LYS A 149 -10.17 9.82 10.41
N CYS A 150 -10.23 10.86 9.59
CA CYS A 150 -10.22 12.25 10.06
C CYS A 150 -11.47 12.58 10.89
N PHE A 151 -12.64 12.06 10.51
CA PHE A 151 -13.86 12.18 11.30
C PHE A 151 -13.69 11.54 12.70
N ILE A 152 -13.10 10.36 12.79
CA ILE A 152 -12.79 9.70 14.08
C ILE A 152 -11.83 10.54 14.94
N LEU A 153 -10.87 11.24 14.34
CA LEU A 153 -10.00 12.18 15.07
C LEU A 153 -10.81 13.31 15.73
N LEU A 154 -11.84 13.82 15.05
CA LEU A 154 -12.70 14.88 15.56
C LEU A 154 -13.58 14.42 16.73
N VAL A 155 -14.04 13.15 16.74
CA VAL A 155 -14.86 12.58 17.82
C VAL A 155 -14.26 12.86 19.20
N PRO A 156 -15.01 13.42 20.17
CA PRO A 156 -14.51 13.68 21.52
C PRO A 156 -14.10 12.40 22.27
N SER A 157 -13.14 12.52 23.20
CA SER A 157 -12.62 11.39 23.99
C SER A 157 -13.67 10.73 24.89
N PHE A 158 -14.69 11.49 25.30
CA PHE A 158 -15.85 10.97 26.05
C PHE A 158 -16.63 9.91 25.26
N MET A 159 -16.84 10.12 23.96
CA MET A 159 -17.52 9.13 23.11
C MET A 159 -16.59 7.98 22.74
N MET A 160 -15.32 8.29 22.51
CA MET A 160 -14.37 7.33 21.95
C MET A 160 -12.95 7.58 22.47
N SER A 161 -12.47 6.68 23.32
CA SER A 161 -11.11 6.75 23.87
C SER A 161 -10.05 6.65 22.76
N PHE A 162 -8.86 7.23 22.99
CA PHE A 162 -7.75 7.18 22.02
C PHE A 162 -7.34 5.73 21.68
N LYS A 163 -7.33 4.85 22.69
CA LYS A 163 -7.14 3.41 22.49
C LYS A 163 -8.17 2.83 21.51
N SER A 164 -9.45 3.16 21.68
CA SER A 164 -10.52 2.70 20.78
C SER A 164 -10.35 3.25 19.37
N LYS A 165 -9.98 4.53 19.20
CA LYS A 165 -9.72 5.15 17.90
C LYS A 165 -8.71 4.37 17.06
N GLY A 166 -7.62 3.92 17.69
CA GLY A 166 -6.60 3.10 17.02
C GLY A 166 -7.16 1.82 16.39
N TYR A 167 -8.03 1.09 17.11
CA TYR A 167 -8.67 -0.12 16.57
C TYR A 167 -9.59 0.19 15.39
N TRP A 168 -10.29 1.33 15.43
CA TRP A 168 -11.13 1.75 14.31
C TRP A 168 -10.32 2.18 13.09
N TYR A 169 -9.17 2.84 13.24
CA TYR A 169 -8.28 3.13 12.12
C TYR A 169 -7.81 1.85 11.42
N MET A 170 -7.43 0.84 12.22
CA MET A 170 -7.02 -0.46 11.72
C MET A 170 -8.13 -1.18 10.97
N LEU A 171 -9.34 -1.23 11.53
CA LEU A 171 -10.50 -1.84 10.87
C LEU A 171 -10.86 -1.10 9.57
N LEU A 172 -10.91 0.24 9.60
CA LEU A 172 -11.21 1.05 8.42
C LEU A 172 -10.18 0.85 7.31
N GLU A 173 -8.90 0.76 7.63
CA GLU A 173 -7.86 0.56 6.62
C GLU A 173 -7.94 -0.83 5.98
N GLU A 174 -8.21 -1.88 6.75
CA GLU A 174 -8.43 -3.22 6.18
C GLU A 174 -9.70 -3.26 5.32
N LEU A 175 -10.80 -2.65 5.78
CA LEU A 175 -12.02 -2.53 4.97
C LEU A 175 -11.75 -1.77 3.65
N CYS A 176 -10.97 -0.70 3.70
CA CYS A 176 -10.55 0.07 2.52
C CYS A 176 -9.76 -0.79 1.54
N GLN A 177 -8.77 -1.55 2.02
CA GLN A 177 -7.96 -2.45 1.17
C GLN A 177 -8.80 -3.54 0.51
N TYR A 178 -9.80 -4.09 1.21
CA TYR A 178 -10.74 -5.05 0.63
C TYR A 178 -11.61 -4.40 -0.43
N TYR A 179 -12.19 -3.24 -0.13
CA TYR A 179 -13.06 -2.56 -1.08
C TYR A 179 -12.32 -2.21 -2.38
N ARG A 180 -11.11 -1.67 -2.24
CA ARG A 180 -10.23 -1.34 -3.36
C ARG A 180 -9.76 -2.58 -4.15
N MET A 181 -9.76 -3.78 -3.55
CA MET A 181 -9.43 -5.02 -4.28
C MET A 181 -10.55 -5.40 -5.25
N PHE A 182 -11.79 -5.16 -4.85
CA PHE A 182 -12.97 -5.57 -5.62
C PHE A 182 -13.35 -4.57 -6.71
N VAL A 183 -13.16 -3.28 -6.46
CA VAL A 183 -13.60 -2.21 -7.37
C VAL A 183 -12.99 -2.30 -8.79
N PRO A 184 -11.73 -2.69 -8.99
CA PRO A 184 -11.16 -2.89 -10.33
C PRO A 184 -11.74 -4.08 -11.09
N ILE A 185 -12.35 -5.05 -10.41
CA ILE A 185 -12.75 -6.35 -11.00
C ILE A 185 -13.70 -6.18 -12.19
N PRO A 186 -14.83 -5.43 -12.09
CA PRO A 186 -15.74 -5.28 -13.22
C PRO A 186 -15.11 -4.56 -14.41
N VAL A 187 -14.15 -3.66 -14.16
CA VAL A 187 -13.48 -2.88 -15.22
C VAL A 187 -12.50 -3.76 -15.98
N TRP A 188 -11.61 -4.48 -15.29
CA TRP A 188 -10.66 -5.39 -15.92
C TRP A 188 -11.33 -6.58 -16.58
N PHE A 189 -12.36 -7.14 -15.96
CA PHE A 189 -13.11 -8.26 -16.54
C PHE A 189 -13.70 -7.89 -17.90
N ARG A 190 -14.27 -6.68 -18.03
CA ARG A 190 -14.77 -6.20 -19.32
C ARG A 190 -13.68 -5.90 -20.33
N TYR A 191 -12.56 -5.30 -19.89
CA TYR A 191 -11.41 -5.07 -20.77
C TYR A 191 -10.88 -6.40 -21.35
N LEU A 192 -10.73 -7.42 -20.51
CA LEU A 192 -10.19 -8.72 -20.92
C LEU A 192 -11.14 -9.50 -21.85
N ILE A 193 -12.45 -9.48 -21.59
CA ILE A 193 -13.43 -10.15 -22.47
C ILE A 193 -13.68 -9.35 -23.75
N GLY A 194 -13.65 -8.02 -23.67
CA GLY A 194 -13.87 -7.13 -24.80
C GLY A 194 -12.66 -6.99 -25.74
N TYR A 195 -11.52 -7.59 -25.38
CA TYR A 195 -10.32 -7.65 -26.23
C TYR A 195 -10.50 -8.73 -27.32
N GLY A 196 -11.33 -8.42 -28.31
CA GLY A 196 -11.53 -9.27 -29.47
C GLY A 196 -12.29 -8.51 -30.56
N GLU A 197 -11.82 -8.59 -31.80
CA GLU A 197 -12.66 -8.27 -32.94
C GLU A 197 -13.93 -9.12 -32.83
N PRO A 198 -15.14 -8.53 -32.89
CA PRO A 198 -16.40 -9.25 -32.70
C PRO A 198 -16.59 -10.39 -33.72
N ASP A 199 -15.79 -10.42 -34.78
CA ASP A 199 -15.95 -11.32 -35.92
C ASP A 199 -15.07 -12.58 -35.87
N SER A 200 -14.13 -12.68 -34.91
CA SER A 200 -13.23 -13.84 -34.77
C SER A 200 -13.53 -14.68 -33.52
N VAL A 201 -13.98 -15.92 -33.73
CA VAL A 201 -14.22 -16.92 -32.65
C VAL A 201 -13.00 -17.12 -31.75
N LEU A 202 -11.80 -17.01 -32.32
CA LEU A 202 -10.54 -17.13 -31.58
C LEU A 202 -10.35 -15.99 -30.57
N GLY A 203 -10.67 -14.75 -30.97
CA GLY A 203 -10.57 -13.57 -30.11
C GLY A 203 -11.52 -13.64 -28.92
N TRP A 204 -12.78 -14.02 -29.17
CA TRP A 204 -13.77 -14.16 -28.10
C TRP A 204 -13.44 -15.29 -27.12
N THR A 205 -12.96 -16.43 -27.62
CA THR A 205 -12.53 -17.56 -26.78
C THR A 205 -11.33 -17.19 -25.89
N LEU A 206 -10.34 -16.47 -26.46
CA LEU A 206 -9.18 -15.99 -25.72
C LEU A 206 -9.59 -14.99 -24.63
N GLY A 207 -10.49 -14.05 -24.94
CA GLY A 207 -10.99 -13.06 -23.98
C GLY A 207 -11.69 -13.69 -22.77
N ILE A 208 -12.52 -14.72 -23.01
CA ILE A 208 -13.17 -15.49 -21.92
C ILE A 208 -12.13 -16.20 -21.06
N LEU A 209 -11.15 -16.87 -21.68
CA LEU A 209 -10.09 -17.58 -20.95
C LEU A 209 -9.30 -16.62 -20.04
N LEU A 210 -8.92 -15.46 -20.57
CA LEU A 210 -8.23 -14.41 -19.81
C LEU A 210 -9.09 -13.86 -18.67
N GLY A 211 -10.39 -13.60 -18.92
CA GLY A 211 -11.33 -13.15 -17.91
C GLY A 211 -11.50 -14.16 -16.77
N LEU A 212 -11.63 -15.45 -17.08
CA LEU A 212 -11.71 -16.52 -16.09
C LEU A 212 -10.43 -16.65 -15.27
N LEU A 213 -9.26 -16.63 -15.93
CA LEU A 213 -7.97 -16.67 -15.26
C LEU A 213 -7.82 -15.48 -14.29
N TYR A 214 -8.18 -14.28 -14.71
CA TYR A 214 -8.18 -13.09 -13.87
C TYR A 214 -9.08 -13.25 -12.63
N LEU A 215 -10.31 -13.74 -12.80
CA LEU A 215 -11.22 -13.98 -11.68
C LEU A 215 -10.69 -15.05 -10.71
N ILE A 216 -10.06 -16.12 -11.21
CA ILE A 216 -9.43 -17.14 -10.38
C ILE A 216 -8.29 -16.53 -9.56
N LEU A 217 -7.39 -15.76 -10.19
CA LEU A 217 -6.30 -15.08 -9.48
C LEU A 217 -6.83 -14.12 -8.42
N LYS A 218 -7.92 -13.42 -8.70
CA LYS A 218 -8.61 -12.54 -7.73
C LYS A 218 -9.20 -13.30 -6.57
N LEU A 219 -9.85 -14.42 -6.82
CA LEU A 219 -10.42 -15.27 -5.78
C LEU A 219 -9.33 -15.84 -4.86
N LEU A 220 -8.21 -16.30 -5.43
CA LEU A 220 -7.05 -16.77 -4.66
C LEU A 220 -6.45 -15.64 -3.80
N SER A 221 -6.32 -14.43 -4.36
CA SER A 221 -5.87 -13.25 -3.62
C SER A 221 -6.79 -12.89 -2.45
N PHE A 222 -8.11 -12.92 -2.67
CA PHE A 222 -9.12 -12.71 -1.63
C PHE A 222 -8.97 -13.73 -0.49
N PHE A 223 -8.88 -15.02 -0.80
CA PHE A 223 -8.70 -16.05 0.22
C PHE A 223 -7.37 -15.92 0.97
N GLY A 224 -6.30 -15.49 0.29
CA GLY A 224 -5.02 -15.18 0.90
C GLY A 224 -5.13 -14.06 1.94
N GLN A 225 -5.87 -13.00 1.62
CA GLN A 225 -6.07 -11.86 2.51
C GLN A 225 -7.11 -12.13 3.62
N LEU A 226 -8.02 -13.10 3.44
CA LEU A 226 -9.10 -13.41 4.39
C LEU A 226 -8.59 -13.73 5.80
N LYS A 227 -7.40 -14.33 5.90
CA LYS A 227 -6.73 -14.59 7.17
C LYS A 227 -6.40 -13.28 7.92
N ASN A 228 -5.91 -12.26 7.22
CA ASN A 228 -5.55 -10.97 7.81
C ASN A 228 -6.79 -10.21 8.28
N PHE A 229 -7.86 -10.19 7.48
CA PHE A 229 -9.10 -9.53 7.85
C PHE A 229 -9.74 -10.17 9.07
N ARG A 230 -9.84 -11.51 9.11
CA ARG A 230 -10.33 -12.24 10.29
C ARG A 230 -9.48 -11.97 11.53
N HIS A 231 -8.17 -11.86 11.37
CA HIS A 231 -7.26 -11.51 12.46
C HIS A 231 -7.53 -10.08 12.98
N VAL A 232 -7.66 -9.10 12.09
CA VAL A 232 -7.97 -7.70 12.47
C VAL A 232 -9.35 -7.59 13.12
N LEU A 233 -10.35 -8.30 12.60
CA LEU A 233 -11.69 -8.36 13.19
C LEU A 233 -11.63 -8.97 14.60
N ARG A 234 -10.88 -10.06 14.78
CA ARG A 234 -10.66 -10.67 16.10
C ARG A 234 -10.05 -9.67 17.08
N ILE A 235 -8.99 -8.97 16.68
CA ILE A 235 -8.32 -7.95 17.52
C ILE A 235 -9.27 -6.78 17.84
N PHE A 236 -10.06 -6.34 16.87
CA PHE A 236 -11.04 -5.28 17.05
C PHE A 236 -12.10 -5.66 18.09
N CYS A 237 -12.57 -6.92 18.06
CA CYS A 237 -13.57 -7.44 18.99
C CYS A 237 -12.99 -7.75 20.38
N THR A 238 -11.79 -8.34 20.47
CA THR A 238 -11.20 -8.77 21.76
C THR A 238 -10.46 -7.65 22.49
N ARG A 239 -9.97 -6.62 21.77
CA ARG A 239 -9.23 -5.46 22.31
C ARG A 239 -8.15 -5.86 23.34
N PRO A 240 -7.11 -6.58 22.92
CA PRO A 240 -6.13 -7.15 23.85
C PRO A 240 -5.43 -6.09 24.70
N HIS A 241 -5.14 -6.44 25.95
CA HIS A 241 -4.31 -5.67 26.87
C HIS A 241 -2.88 -6.22 26.85
N TYR A 242 -1.88 -5.34 26.85
CA TYR A 242 -0.46 -5.71 26.74
C TYR A 242 0.21 -6.02 28.09
N GLY A 243 -0.57 -6.03 29.17
CA GLY A 243 -0.08 -6.21 30.52
C GLY A 243 -1.19 -6.05 31.55
N VAL A 244 -0.80 -6.01 32.81
CA VAL A 244 -1.70 -5.83 33.96
C VAL A 244 -1.59 -4.42 34.51
N THR A 245 -2.61 -3.93 35.20
CA THR A 245 -2.53 -2.64 35.88
C THR A 245 -1.43 -2.68 36.93
N ALA A 246 -0.50 -1.72 36.88
CA ALA A 246 0.62 -1.67 37.82
C ALA A 246 0.14 -1.26 39.21
N SER A 247 0.75 -1.85 40.25
CA SER A 247 0.53 -1.42 41.62
C SER A 247 1.26 -0.10 41.92
N LYS A 248 0.84 0.61 42.98
CA LYS A 248 1.52 1.85 43.42
C LYS A 248 3.00 1.64 43.73
N ARG A 249 3.37 0.47 44.29
CA ARG A 249 4.77 0.12 44.58
C ARG A 249 5.62 0.06 43.31
N GLN A 250 5.08 -0.56 42.26
CA GLN A 250 5.76 -0.69 40.98
C GLN A 250 5.86 0.63 40.21
N CYS A 251 4.99 1.59 40.49
CA CYS A 251 5.11 2.94 39.94
C CYS A 251 6.21 3.73 40.66
N SER A 252 6.28 3.60 41.99
CA SER A 252 7.31 4.26 42.81
C SER A 252 8.74 3.77 42.53
N GLU A 253 8.92 2.53 42.08
CA GLU A 253 10.22 2.00 41.64
C GLU A 253 10.79 2.73 40.41
N SER A 254 9.95 3.47 39.69
CA SER A 254 10.30 4.25 38.49
C SER A 254 10.08 5.76 38.69
N ASP A 255 10.18 6.23 39.94
CA ASP A 255 9.94 7.63 40.33
C ASP A 255 8.57 8.17 39.88
N ASP A 256 7.57 7.30 39.73
CA ASP A 256 6.23 7.60 39.20
C ASP A 256 6.21 8.24 37.78
N ILE A 257 7.32 8.17 37.04
CA ILE A 257 7.47 8.78 35.71
C ILE A 257 7.53 7.73 34.61
N CYS A 258 6.70 7.91 33.57
CA CYS A 258 6.77 7.07 32.38
C CYS A 258 7.95 7.43 31.48
N SER A 259 8.82 6.47 31.16
CA SER A 259 10.00 6.67 30.31
C SER A 259 9.71 7.04 28.83
N ILE A 260 8.46 6.85 28.36
CA ILE A 260 8.05 7.22 27.00
C ILE A 260 7.60 8.68 26.92
N CYS A 261 6.71 9.11 27.80
CA CYS A 261 6.17 10.48 27.78
C CYS A 261 6.85 11.44 28.75
N GLN A 262 7.74 10.93 29.61
CA GLN A 262 8.48 11.69 30.63
C GLN A 262 7.56 12.51 31.55
N ALA A 263 6.39 11.94 31.87
CA ALA A 263 5.37 12.53 32.73
C ALA A 263 4.83 11.47 33.68
N GLU A 264 4.07 11.90 34.69
CA GLU A 264 3.42 11.01 35.66
C GLU A 264 2.55 9.96 34.96
N PHE A 265 2.51 8.75 35.52
CA PHE A 265 1.78 7.65 34.92
C PHE A 265 0.27 7.92 34.80
N GLN A 266 -0.23 7.83 33.58
CA GLN A 266 -1.66 7.76 33.29
C GLN A 266 -2.06 6.32 32.98
N LYS A 267 -2.86 5.70 33.85
CA LYS A 267 -3.27 4.28 33.77
C LYS A 267 -2.05 3.37 33.56
N PRO A 268 -1.17 3.23 34.58
CA PRO A 268 0.06 2.48 34.45
C PRO A 268 -0.21 1.00 34.18
N ILE A 269 0.50 0.46 33.19
CA ILE A 269 0.47 -0.95 32.81
C ILE A 269 1.87 -1.53 33.01
N LEU A 270 1.91 -2.65 33.74
CA LEU A 270 3.09 -3.47 33.93
C LEU A 270 3.15 -4.54 32.84
N LEU A 271 4.24 -4.57 32.10
CA LEU A 271 4.52 -5.61 31.10
C LEU A 271 5.05 -6.90 31.76
N ILE A 272 5.05 -8.00 31.01
CA ILE A 272 5.61 -9.29 31.47
C ILE A 272 7.10 -9.21 31.82
N CYS A 273 7.84 -8.26 31.25
CA CYS A 273 9.23 -7.98 31.56
C CYS A 273 9.42 -7.03 32.76
N GLN A 274 8.35 -6.78 33.53
CA GLN A 274 8.31 -5.95 34.73
C GLN A 274 8.60 -4.45 34.53
N HIS A 275 8.51 -3.94 33.29
CA HIS A 275 8.59 -2.51 33.04
C HIS A 275 7.21 -1.86 33.00
N THR A 276 7.08 -0.68 33.62
CA THR A 276 5.83 0.07 33.75
C THR A 276 5.78 1.25 32.77
N PHE A 277 4.64 1.41 32.08
CA PHE A 277 4.39 2.51 31.13
C PHE A 277 2.93 2.99 31.23
N CYS A 278 2.62 4.19 30.76
CA CYS A 278 1.22 4.58 30.53
C CYS A 278 0.58 3.64 29.48
N GLU A 279 -0.65 3.19 29.70
CA GLU A 279 -1.38 2.29 28.79
C GLU A 279 -1.33 2.78 27.33
N GLU A 280 -1.55 4.07 27.12
CA GLU A 280 -1.56 4.66 25.78
C GLU A 280 -0.17 4.75 25.15
N CYS A 281 0.86 5.06 25.96
CA CYS A 281 2.23 5.18 25.48
C CYS A 281 2.75 3.85 24.96
N ILE A 282 2.56 2.78 25.73
CA ILE A 282 3.02 1.46 25.32
C ILE A 282 2.17 0.87 24.19
N SER A 283 0.87 1.18 24.16
CA SER A 283 0.01 0.79 23.04
C SER A 283 0.46 1.42 21.71
N LEU A 284 0.90 2.69 21.71
CA LEU A 284 1.45 3.33 20.51
C LEU A 284 2.80 2.73 20.11
N TRP A 285 3.66 2.43 21.06
CA TRP A 285 4.93 1.77 20.80
C TRP A 285 4.70 0.43 20.08
N PHE A 286 3.74 -0.37 20.54
CA PHE A 286 3.38 -1.65 19.90
C PHE A 286 2.68 -1.55 18.54
N ASN A 287 2.36 -0.34 18.08
CA ASN A 287 1.91 -0.14 16.70
C ASN A 287 3.07 -0.15 15.70
N ARG A 288 4.32 0.02 16.18
CA ARG A 288 5.51 0.08 15.34
C ARG A 288 6.50 -1.01 15.69
N GLU A 289 6.71 -1.24 16.97
CA GLU A 289 7.67 -2.19 17.51
C GLU A 289 6.96 -3.37 18.19
N LYS A 290 7.67 -4.47 18.42
CA LYS A 290 7.15 -5.65 19.15
C LYS A 290 7.73 -5.83 20.54
N THR A 291 8.69 -4.99 20.89
CA THR A 291 9.61 -5.18 22.01
C THR A 291 9.38 -4.13 23.08
N CYS A 292 9.79 -4.41 24.32
CA CYS A 292 9.78 -3.40 25.38
C CYS A 292 10.76 -2.24 25.03
N PRO A 293 10.37 -0.96 25.18
CA PRO A 293 11.25 0.18 24.93
C PRO A 293 12.55 0.18 25.77
N LEU A 294 12.52 -0.42 26.96
CA LEU A 294 13.64 -0.42 27.90
C LEU A 294 14.56 -1.63 27.72
N CYS A 295 14.01 -2.84 27.77
CA CYS A 295 14.81 -4.07 27.76
C CYS A 295 14.77 -4.85 26.44
N ARG A 296 14.01 -4.38 25.44
CA ARG A 296 13.82 -5.03 24.13
C ARG A 296 13.27 -6.47 24.15
N THR A 297 12.80 -6.96 25.30
CA THR A 297 12.06 -8.23 25.37
C THR A 297 10.84 -8.20 24.46
N VAL A 298 10.60 -9.25 23.67
CA VAL A 298 9.42 -9.36 22.80
C VAL A 298 8.18 -9.54 23.65
N ILE A 299 7.20 -8.66 23.48
CA ILE A 299 5.94 -8.64 24.25
C ILE A 299 4.74 -9.05 23.39
N SER A 300 4.83 -8.86 22.07
CA SER A 300 3.78 -9.22 21.13
C SER A 300 4.35 -9.86 19.87
N ASP A 301 3.70 -10.91 19.37
CA ASP A 301 4.11 -11.60 18.14
C ASP A 301 3.75 -10.83 16.87
N HIS A 302 2.87 -9.83 16.95
CA HIS A 302 2.33 -9.11 15.81
C HIS A 302 2.38 -7.59 16.01
N VAL A 303 2.87 -6.87 14.99
CA VAL A 303 2.70 -5.41 14.91
C VAL A 303 1.31 -5.14 14.37
N ASN A 304 0.51 -4.39 15.11
CA ASN A 304 -0.80 -3.95 14.65
C ASN A 304 -0.63 -2.79 13.67
N LYS A 305 -0.48 -3.12 12.38
CA LYS A 305 -0.41 -2.13 11.29
C LYS A 305 -1.65 -1.23 11.32
N TRP A 306 -1.48 0.02 10.90
CA TRP A 306 -2.55 1.02 10.69
C TRP A 306 -3.21 1.62 11.94
N LYS A 307 -2.90 1.14 13.15
CA LYS A 307 -3.40 1.74 14.40
C LYS A 307 -2.94 3.19 14.62
N ASP A 308 -1.88 3.61 13.94
CA ASP A 308 -1.37 4.99 13.94
C ASP A 308 -2.11 5.92 12.97
N GLY A 309 -3.14 5.42 12.28
CA GLY A 309 -3.94 6.19 11.33
C GLY A 309 -3.35 6.24 9.92
N ALA A 310 -2.22 5.58 9.66
CA ALA A 310 -1.65 5.53 8.33
C ALA A 310 -2.59 4.84 7.33
N THR A 311 -2.51 5.26 6.07
CA THR A 311 -3.17 4.64 4.92
C THR A 311 -2.11 4.01 4.02
N SER A 312 -2.44 2.88 3.38
CA SER A 312 -1.52 2.18 2.49
C SER A 312 -1.25 2.98 1.22
N MET A 313 0.04 3.13 0.88
CA MET A 313 0.47 3.80 -0.35
C MET A 313 0.29 2.93 -1.60
N HIS A 314 0.16 1.62 -1.42
CA HIS A 314 0.03 0.67 -2.51
C HIS A 314 -1.16 1.05 -3.42
N LEU A 315 -0.95 1.02 -4.73
CA LEU A 315 -1.98 1.29 -5.74
C LEU A 315 -2.53 -0.06 -6.22
N GLN A 316 -3.82 -0.31 -6.00
CA GLN A 316 -4.45 -1.57 -6.41
C GLN A 316 -4.94 -1.46 -7.84
N ILE A 317 -3.98 -1.57 -8.76
CA ILE A 317 -4.21 -1.42 -10.20
C ILE A 317 -5.02 -2.59 -10.77
N PHE A 318 -4.80 -3.81 -10.28
CA PHE A 318 -5.46 -5.01 -10.77
C PHE A 318 -6.47 -5.52 -9.79
#